data_AF-A0A9D8Q3X0-F1
#
_entry.id   AF-A0A9D8Q3X0-F1
#
_cell.length_a   1.000
_cell.length_b   1.000
_cell.length_c   1.000
_cell.angle_alpha   90.00
_cell.angle_beta   90.00
_cell.angle_gamma   90.00
#
_symmetry.space_group_name_H-M   'P 1'
#
loop_
_entity.id
_entity.type
_entity.pdbx_description
1 polymer ?
#
loop_
_entity_poly.entity_id
_entity_poly.type
_entity_poly.pdbx_seq_one_letter_code
_entity_poly.pdbx_strand_id
1 'polypeptide(L)'
;VVTAPVYCTKIASKLVRTYTDRHGLKDLVRELLGIDLSKQQQSSDWGAETLSESQLSYAAADVLHLHALKARLDVMLEREQRAHLASACFDFLPVRAELDLAGWPETDIFAHT
;
A
#
# COMPACT_ATOMS: atom_id res chain seq x y z
N VAL A 1 3.02 19.11 -7.65
CA VAL A 1 1.91 18.91 -6.70
C VAL A 1 2.38 17.91 -5.66
N VAL A 2 2.20 18.20 -4.37
CA VAL A 2 2.49 17.23 -3.30
C VAL A 2 1.18 16.54 -2.93
N THR A 3 1.14 15.21 -3.00
CA THR A 3 -0.01 14.42 -2.58
C THR A 3 0.09 14.21 -1.07
N ALA A 4 -0.62 15.02 -0.29
CA ALA A 4 -0.70 14.90 1.15
C ALA A 4 -2.06 15.43 1.66
N PRO A 5 -2.62 14.87 2.75
CA PRO A 5 -2.11 13.73 3.53
C PRO A 5 -2.27 12.39 2.80
N VAL A 6 -1.52 11.36 3.23
CA VAL A 6 -1.58 10.00 2.66
C VAL A 6 -1.81 8.94 3.74
N TYR A 7 -2.35 7.78 3.33
CA TYR A 7 -2.43 6.59 4.17
C TYR A 7 -1.91 5.39 3.37
N CYS A 8 -0.96 4.64 3.93
CA CYS A 8 -0.39 3.47 3.25
C CYS A 8 -0.78 2.17 3.95
N THR A 9 -1.69 1.41 3.34
CA THR A 9 -2.14 0.10 3.84
C THR A 9 -1.00 -0.92 3.97
N LYS A 10 0.03 -0.83 3.12
CA LYS A 10 1.23 -1.69 3.20
C LYS A 10 2.06 -1.40 4.45
N ILE A 11 2.31 -0.13 4.77
CA ILE A 11 3.01 0.28 6.01
C ILE A 11 2.21 -0.14 7.23
N ALA A 12 0.91 0.21 7.27
CA ALA A 12 0.02 -0.18 8.35
C ALA A 12 0.03 -1.70 8.56
N SER A 13 -0.07 -2.48 7.46
CA SER A 13 0.00 -3.94 7.55
C SER A 13 1.33 -4.46 8.07
N LYS A 14 2.47 -3.90 7.65
CA LYS A 14 3.78 -4.31 8.18
C LYS A 14 3.89 -4.05 9.69
N LEU A 15 3.30 -2.96 10.16
CA LEU A 15 3.31 -2.61 11.58
C LEU A 15 2.42 -3.51 12.45
N VAL A 16 1.37 -4.15 11.93
CA VAL A 16 0.39 -4.88 12.77
C VAL A 16 0.21 -6.36 12.42
N ARG A 17 0.50 -6.77 11.20
CA ARG A 17 0.44 -8.18 10.75
C ARG A 17 1.82 -8.83 10.83
N THR A 18 2.47 -8.73 12.01
CA THR A 18 3.88 -9.16 12.22
C THR A 18 4.09 -10.67 12.21
N TYR A 19 3.04 -11.47 12.04
CA TYR A 19 3.07 -12.92 11.92
C TYR A 19 3.23 -13.40 10.47
N THR A 20 3.32 -12.50 9.50
CA THR A 20 3.47 -12.83 8.09
C THR A 20 4.37 -11.83 7.38
N ASP A 21 4.99 -12.27 6.30
CA ASP A 21 5.74 -11.49 5.32
C ASP A 21 4.88 -10.99 4.14
N ARG A 22 3.62 -11.46 4.05
CA ARG A 22 2.71 -11.16 2.93
C ARG A 22 1.91 -9.89 3.17
N HIS A 23 2.41 -8.79 2.63
CA HIS A 23 1.80 -7.45 2.73
C HIS A 23 1.32 -6.86 1.39
N GLY A 24 1.14 -7.70 0.37
CA GLY A 24 0.55 -7.27 -0.91
C GLY A 24 -0.96 -7.08 -0.82
N LEU A 25 -1.52 -6.20 -1.66
CA LEU A 25 -2.96 -5.88 -1.66
C LEU A 25 -3.85 -7.14 -1.71
N LYS A 26 -3.57 -8.07 -2.63
CA LYS A 26 -4.30 -9.34 -2.75
C LYS A 26 -4.36 -10.11 -1.43
N ASP A 27 -3.22 -10.23 -0.72
CA ASP A 27 -3.14 -10.98 0.53
C ASP A 27 -3.91 -10.27 1.65
N LEU A 28 -3.80 -8.93 1.72
CA LEU A 28 -4.57 -8.11 2.66
C LEU A 28 -6.08 -8.25 2.43
N VAL A 29 -6.55 -8.12 1.20
CA VAL A 29 -7.97 -8.21 0.85
C VAL A 29 -8.51 -9.62 1.13
N ARG A 30 -7.73 -10.65 0.81
CA ARG A 30 -8.12 -12.03 1.10
C ARG A 30 -8.21 -12.31 2.61
N GLU A 31 -7.21 -11.90 3.38
CA GLU A 31 -7.17 -12.20 4.81
C GLU A 31 -8.15 -11.36 5.62
N LEU A 32 -8.21 -10.05 5.37
CA LEU A 32 -8.98 -9.12 6.20
C LEU A 32 -10.43 -8.96 5.75
N LEU A 33 -10.72 -9.22 4.47
CA LEU A 33 -12.05 -9.02 3.88
C LEU A 33 -12.65 -10.30 3.28
N GLY A 34 -11.88 -11.39 3.15
CA GLY A 34 -12.37 -12.66 2.60
C GLY A 34 -12.59 -12.65 1.08
N ILE A 35 -12.03 -11.68 0.35
CA ILE A 35 -12.23 -11.49 -1.09
C ILE A 35 -10.97 -11.91 -1.86
N ASP A 36 -11.10 -12.68 -2.96
CA ASP A 36 -9.96 -12.99 -3.83
C ASP A 36 -9.84 -11.97 -4.98
N LEU A 37 -8.64 -11.43 -5.16
CA LEU A 37 -8.33 -10.53 -6.27
C LEU A 37 -7.52 -11.26 -7.35
N SER A 38 -7.83 -11.00 -8.62
CA SER A 38 -7.03 -11.47 -9.75
C SER A 38 -5.78 -10.61 -9.93
N LYS A 39 -4.63 -11.24 -10.25
CA LYS A 39 -3.38 -10.55 -10.61
C LYS A 39 -3.09 -10.57 -12.12
N GLN A 40 -4.00 -11.12 -12.93
CA GLN A 40 -3.72 -11.44 -14.33
C GLN A 40 -3.34 -10.23 -15.20
N GLN A 41 -3.82 -9.03 -14.86
CA GLN A 41 -3.56 -7.81 -15.65
C GLN A 41 -2.44 -6.95 -15.08
N GLN A 42 -1.78 -7.36 -13.98
CA GLN A 42 -0.73 -6.58 -13.34
C GLN A 42 0.45 -6.31 -14.31
N SER A 43 0.82 -7.29 -15.13
CA SER A 43 1.90 -7.21 -16.13
C SER A 43 1.38 -7.12 -17.57
N SER A 44 0.19 -6.55 -17.78
CA SER A 44 -0.35 -6.26 -19.12
C SER A 44 0.20 -4.95 -19.68
N ASP A 45 -0.05 -4.67 -20.96
CA ASP A 45 0.35 -3.40 -21.59
C ASP A 45 -0.58 -2.25 -21.15
N TRP A 46 -0.15 -1.51 -20.13
CA TRP A 46 -0.84 -0.31 -19.64
C TRP A 46 -0.55 0.96 -20.47
N GLY A 47 0.36 0.89 -21.44
CA GLY A 47 0.65 1.97 -22.38
C GLY A 47 -0.21 1.95 -23.65
N ALA A 48 -1.07 0.94 -23.80
CA ALA A 48 -1.95 0.79 -24.95
C ALA A 48 -2.92 1.97 -25.11
N GLU A 49 -3.19 2.38 -26.35
CA GLU A 49 -4.12 3.47 -26.67
C GLU A 49 -5.56 3.17 -26.19
N THR A 50 -5.95 1.90 -26.23
CA THR A 50 -7.25 1.42 -25.72
C THR A 50 -7.03 0.30 -24.72
N LEU A 51 -7.53 0.49 -23.50
CA LEU A 51 -7.49 -0.53 -22.45
C LEU A 51 -8.60 -1.57 -22.65
N SER A 52 -8.29 -2.82 -22.35
CA SER A 52 -9.28 -3.91 -22.38
C SER A 52 -10.22 -3.85 -21.17
N GLU A 53 -11.39 -4.50 -21.29
CA GLU A 53 -12.34 -4.62 -20.17
C GLU A 53 -11.72 -5.32 -18.95
N SER A 54 -10.82 -6.29 -19.17
CA SER A 54 -10.12 -6.96 -18.08
C SER A 54 -9.14 -6.03 -17.36
N GLN A 55 -8.43 -5.16 -18.09
CA GLN A 55 -7.57 -4.12 -17.50
C GLN A 55 -8.39 -3.11 -16.69
N LEU A 56 -9.51 -2.63 -17.23
CA LEU A 56 -10.40 -1.71 -16.51
C LEU A 56 -10.93 -2.33 -15.21
N SER A 57 -11.36 -3.60 -15.28
CA SER A 57 -11.85 -4.35 -14.12
C SER A 57 -10.77 -4.55 -13.07
N TYR A 58 -9.54 -4.87 -13.49
CA TYR A 58 -8.39 -4.98 -12.59
C TYR A 58 -8.06 -3.66 -11.90
N ALA A 59 -7.99 -2.55 -12.66
CA ALA A 59 -7.69 -1.22 -12.10
C ALA A 59 -8.73 -0.77 -11.08
N ALA A 60 -10.02 -1.03 -11.35
CA ALA A 60 -11.10 -0.74 -10.41
C ALA A 60 -10.97 -1.57 -9.12
N ALA A 61 -10.69 -2.88 -9.25
CA ALA A 61 -10.54 -3.78 -8.11
C ALA A 61 -9.36 -3.40 -7.19
N ASP A 62 -8.27 -2.86 -7.75
CA ASP A 62 -7.08 -2.43 -7.00
C ASP A 62 -7.35 -1.24 -6.04
N VAL A 63 -8.44 -0.48 -6.24
CA VAL A 63 -8.80 0.66 -5.39
C VAL A 63 -10.10 0.45 -4.60
N LEU A 64 -10.98 -0.44 -5.07
CA LEU A 64 -12.34 -0.62 -4.54
C LEU A 64 -12.36 -0.92 -3.04
N HIS A 65 -11.38 -1.68 -2.54
CA HIS A 65 -11.37 -2.20 -1.17
C HIS A 65 -10.47 -1.43 -0.19
N LEU A 66 -9.80 -0.36 -0.64
CA LEU A 66 -8.79 0.35 0.18
C LEU A 66 -9.38 0.98 1.46
N HIS A 67 -10.60 1.51 1.39
CA HIS A 67 -11.27 2.09 2.57
C HIS A 67 -11.64 1.03 3.60
N ALA A 68 -12.14 -0.12 3.16
CA ALA A 68 -12.45 -1.25 4.04
C ALA A 68 -11.19 -1.81 4.69
N LEU A 69 -10.09 -1.92 3.94
CA LEU A 69 -8.78 -2.29 4.49
C LEU A 69 -8.29 -1.29 5.53
N LYS A 70 -8.37 0.01 5.24
CA LYS A 70 -8.00 1.06 6.20
C LYS A 70 -8.76 0.88 7.52
N ALA A 71 -10.08 0.73 7.47
CA ALA A 71 -10.89 0.57 8.68
C ALA A 71 -10.46 -0.66 9.52
N ARG A 72 -10.12 -1.79 8.89
CA ARG A 72 -9.60 -2.97 9.60
C ARG A 72 -8.22 -2.74 10.19
N LEU A 73 -7.32 -2.11 9.43
CA LEU A 73 -5.95 -1.84 9.86
C LEU A 73 -5.89 -0.80 10.98
N ASP A 74 -6.76 0.21 10.97
CA ASP A 74 -6.86 1.21 12.05
C ASP A 74 -7.18 0.54 13.39
N VAL A 75 -8.18 -0.37 13.40
CA VAL A 75 -8.53 -1.14 14.61
C VAL A 75 -7.33 -1.95 15.13
N MET A 76 -6.56 -2.57 14.22
CA MET A 76 -5.36 -3.32 14.60
C MET A 76 -4.25 -2.39 15.11
N LEU A 77 -4.03 -1.24 14.48
CA LEU A 77 -3.03 -0.25 14.88
C LEU A 77 -3.30 0.28 16.29
N GLU A 78 -4.55 0.57 16.61
CA GLU A 78 -4.97 0.99 17.95
C GLU A 78 -4.76 -0.13 18.98
N ARG A 79 -5.19 -1.36 18.66
CA ARG A 79 -5.00 -2.53 19.55
C ARG A 79 -3.53 -2.76 19.90
N GLU A 80 -2.64 -2.63 18.92
CA GLU A 80 -1.20 -2.82 19.10
C GLU A 80 -0.47 -1.56 19.62
N GLN A 81 -1.19 -0.44 19.85
CA GLN A 81 -0.64 0.86 20.26
C GLN A 81 0.41 1.43 19.29
N ARG A 82 0.27 1.15 17.98
CA ARG A 82 1.21 1.54 16.91
C ARG A 82 0.65 2.62 15.97
N ALA A 83 -0.53 3.17 16.26
CA ALA A 83 -1.17 4.21 15.44
C ALA A 83 -0.27 5.46 15.26
N HIS A 84 0.41 5.90 16.32
CA HIS A 84 1.34 7.04 16.27
C HIS A 84 2.53 6.81 15.34
N LEU A 85 3.10 5.59 15.34
CA LEU A 85 4.18 5.21 14.43
C LEU A 85 3.70 5.22 12.98
N ALA A 86 2.51 4.65 12.71
CA ALA A 86 1.93 4.65 11.39
C ALA A 86 1.71 6.08 10.87
N SER A 87 1.17 6.98 11.70
CA SER A 87 1.00 8.40 11.35
C SER A 87 2.33 9.05 10.96
N ALA A 88 3.37 8.92 11.78
CA ALA A 88 4.69 9.48 11.49
C ALA A 88 5.29 8.91 10.19
N CYS A 89 5.10 7.61 9.92
CA CYS A 89 5.51 7.01 8.66
C CYS A 89 4.72 7.56 7.46
N PHE A 90 3.41 7.82 7.60
CA PHE A 90 2.61 8.39 6.53
C PHE A 90 3.02 9.84 6.22
N ASP A 91 3.30 10.62 7.26
CA ASP A 91 3.77 12.01 7.12
C ASP A 91 5.14 12.08 6.43
N PHE A 92 6.02 11.10 6.66
CA PHE A 92 7.31 11.00 6.00
C PHE A 92 7.24 10.43 4.56
N LEU A 93 6.17 9.72 4.20
CA LEU A 93 6.09 8.99 2.94
C LEU A 93 6.27 9.87 1.68
N PRO A 94 5.71 11.10 1.59
CA PRO A 94 6.00 12.00 0.48
C PRO A 94 7.49 12.38 0.37
N VAL A 95 8.16 12.59 1.51
CA VAL A 95 9.61 12.89 1.55
C VAL A 95 10.41 11.66 1.11
N ARG A 96 10.02 10.46 1.55
CA ARG A 96 10.66 9.22 1.08
C ARG A 96 10.58 9.08 -0.44
N ALA A 97 9.43 9.38 -1.04
CA ALA A 97 9.27 9.36 -2.50
C ALA A 97 10.13 10.43 -3.20
N GLU A 98 10.29 11.61 -2.60
CA GLU A 98 11.20 12.65 -3.13
C GLU A 98 12.67 12.21 -3.06
N LEU A 99 13.09 11.58 -1.96
CA LEU A 99 14.43 11.00 -1.82
C LEU A 99 14.71 9.93 -2.88
N ASP A 100 13.71 9.11 -3.23
CA ASP A 100 13.85 8.12 -4.30
C ASP A 100 14.16 8.78 -5.65
N LEU A 101 13.42 9.84 -5.99
CA LEU A 101 13.65 10.62 -7.23
C LEU A 101 14.98 11.39 -7.21
N ALA A 102 15.47 11.77 -6.03
CA ALA A 102 16.71 12.50 -5.86
C ALA A 102 17.96 11.61 -5.80
N GLY A 103 17.81 10.29 -5.96
CA GLY A 103 18.92 9.35 -6.13
C GLY A 103 19.19 8.43 -4.93
N TRP A 104 18.27 8.35 -3.96
CA TRP A 104 18.39 7.46 -2.79
C TRP A 104 17.40 6.27 -2.73
N PRO A 105 16.94 5.65 -3.84
CA PRO A 105 15.85 4.65 -3.78
C PRO A 105 16.25 3.35 -3.05
N GLU A 106 17.51 2.95 -3.12
CA GLU A 106 18.03 1.72 -2.49
C GLU A 106 18.78 2.00 -1.17
N THR A 107 18.88 3.27 -0.77
CA THR A 107 19.55 3.68 0.48
C THR A 107 18.51 4.04 1.52
N ASP A 108 18.52 3.33 2.63
CA ASP A 108 17.85 3.79 3.83
C ASP A 108 18.63 4.99 4.40
N ILE A 109 18.05 6.18 4.30
CA ILE A 109 18.70 7.43 4.72
C ILE A 109 18.97 7.48 6.24
N PHE A 110 18.35 6.57 7.00
CA PHE A 110 18.57 6.41 8.43
C PHE A 110 19.67 5.40 8.77
N ALA A 111 20.14 4.61 7.80
CA ALA A 111 21.21 3.63 7.99
C ALA A 111 22.61 4.27 7.83
N HIS A 112 23.64 3.62 8.39
CA HIS A 112 25.03 4.07 8.25
C HIS A 112 25.59 3.92 6.82
N THR A 113 25.07 2.96 6.06
CA THR A 113 25.46 2.63 4.69
C THR A 113 24.26 2.13 3.91
#